data_AF-A0A139H2P6-F1
#
_entry.id   AF-A0A139H2P6-F1
#
_cell.length_a   1.000
_cell.length_b   1.000
_cell.length_c   1.000
_cell.angle_alpha   90.00
_cell.angle_beta   90.00
_cell.angle_gamma   90.00
#
_symmetry.space_group_name_H-M   'P 1'
#
loop_
_entity.id
_entity.type
_entity.pdbx_description
1 polymer ?
#
loop_
_entity_poly.entity_id
_entity_poly.type
_entity_poly.pdbx_seq_one_letter_code
_entity_poly.pdbx_strand_id
1 'polypeptide(L)'
;MVTLFHWDLPQALYDRYGGFLNKHEYVLDFVSYARLMFKTLGEKVKFWITYNEPWCSAILGYSTGYFAPGRTSDRSISSVGDSSTEPWQVGHNILIAHGAAAKAYREEFKPTQSGMIGITLNGDWVEPWDPADSADVEACERKLEFSIGWFAGPVYHGDYPASMREQLGVRLPEFTAEEKTLVQGSNDFYGM
;
A
#
# COMPACT_ATOMS: atom_id res chain seq x y z
N MET A 1 1.18 -13.91 -14.76
CA MET A 1 1.01 -12.99 -13.62
C MET A 1 0.96 -11.58 -14.18
N VAL A 2 0.09 -10.72 -13.64
CA VAL A 2 -0.05 -9.32 -14.08
C VAL A 2 -0.16 -8.43 -12.85
N THR A 3 0.60 -7.32 -12.84
CA THR A 3 0.48 -6.26 -11.85
C THR A 3 -0.42 -5.16 -12.40
N LEU A 4 -1.42 -4.75 -11.61
CA LEU A 4 -2.39 -3.72 -11.97
C LEU A 4 -1.80 -2.32 -11.83
N PHE A 5 -1.04 -2.06 -10.77
CA PHE A 5 -0.44 -0.76 -10.51
C PHE A 5 1.06 -0.88 -10.24
N HIS A 6 1.87 -0.19 -11.04
CA HIS A 6 3.32 -0.18 -10.93
C HIS A 6 3.86 1.26 -10.99
N TRP A 7 3.42 2.07 -10.03
CA TRP A 7 3.84 3.47 -9.83
C TRP A 7 3.41 4.43 -10.96
N ASP A 8 2.41 4.01 -11.73
CA ASP A 8 1.96 4.63 -12.97
C ASP A 8 0.57 5.28 -12.81
N LEU A 9 0.38 6.01 -11.72
CA LEU A 9 -0.85 6.76 -11.47
C LEU A 9 -1.15 7.69 -12.65
N PRO A 10 -2.35 7.60 -13.26
CA PRO A 10 -2.71 8.52 -14.34
C PRO A 10 -2.67 9.97 -13.85
N GLN A 11 -1.91 10.82 -14.55
CA GLN A 11 -1.72 12.23 -14.19
C GLN A 11 -3.06 12.97 -14.01
N ALA A 12 -4.05 12.67 -14.83
CA ALA A 12 -5.38 13.28 -14.74
C ALA A 12 -6.08 13.05 -13.38
N LEU A 13 -5.84 11.91 -12.73
CA LEU A 13 -6.38 11.63 -11.39
C LEU A 13 -5.65 12.43 -10.31
N TYR A 14 -4.33 12.59 -10.47
CA TYR A 14 -3.55 13.48 -9.62
C TYR A 14 -3.99 14.94 -9.76
N ASP A 15 -4.16 15.42 -10.99
CA ASP A 15 -4.59 16.80 -11.25
C ASP A 15 -6.01 17.07 -10.73
N ARG A 16 -6.91 16.08 -10.83
CA ARG A 16 -8.30 16.22 -10.42
C ARG A 16 -8.49 16.25 -8.90
N TYR A 17 -7.81 15.39 -8.17
CA TYR A 17 -8.07 15.21 -6.73
C TYR A 17 -6.84 14.83 -5.88
N GLY A 18 -5.63 14.90 -6.45
CA GLY A 18 -4.40 14.56 -5.74
C GLY A 18 -4.08 13.06 -5.71
N GLY A 19 -4.77 12.24 -6.53
CA GLY A 19 -4.47 10.82 -6.63
C GLY A 19 -4.69 10.09 -5.32
N PHE A 20 -3.64 9.41 -4.83
CA PHE A 20 -3.66 8.66 -3.58
C PHE A 20 -4.08 9.47 -2.35
N LEU A 21 -3.94 10.80 -2.37
CA LEU A 21 -4.32 11.65 -1.24
C LEU A 21 -5.84 11.71 -1.01
N ASN A 22 -6.66 11.46 -2.03
CA ASN A 22 -8.12 11.40 -1.90
C ASN A 22 -8.60 9.96 -1.84
N LYS A 23 -8.86 9.47 -0.62
CA LYS A 23 -9.32 8.09 -0.37
C LYS A 23 -10.57 7.75 -1.17
N HIS A 24 -11.59 8.62 -1.12
CA HIS A 24 -12.91 8.31 -1.65
C HIS A 24 -12.90 8.16 -3.17
N GLU A 25 -12.32 9.14 -3.88
CA GLU A 25 -12.27 9.11 -5.35
C GLU A 25 -11.28 8.03 -5.83
N TYR A 26 -10.09 7.95 -5.24
CA TYR A 26 -9.04 7.02 -5.70
C TYR A 26 -9.44 5.55 -5.59
N VAL A 27 -10.07 5.15 -4.48
CA VAL A 27 -10.51 3.75 -4.29
C VAL A 27 -11.53 3.37 -5.36
N LEU A 28 -12.47 4.27 -5.68
CA LEU A 28 -13.49 4.01 -6.71
C LEU A 28 -12.87 3.85 -8.09
N ASP A 29 -11.96 4.76 -8.48
CA ASP A 29 -11.30 4.73 -9.77
C ASP A 29 -10.40 3.49 -9.92
N PHE A 30 -9.64 3.14 -8.89
CA PHE A 30 -8.78 1.95 -8.92
C PHE A 30 -9.59 0.65 -9.03
N VAL A 31 -10.70 0.53 -8.28
CA VAL A 31 -11.56 -0.66 -8.35
C VAL A 31 -12.25 -0.76 -9.72
N SER A 32 -12.68 0.36 -10.29
CA SER A 32 -13.23 0.42 -11.65
C SER A 32 -12.22 -0.10 -12.68
N TYR A 33 -10.98 0.39 -12.61
CA TYR A 33 -9.87 -0.09 -13.43
C TYR A 33 -9.60 -1.60 -13.22
N ALA A 34 -9.50 -2.06 -11.97
CA ALA A 34 -9.26 -3.46 -11.65
C ALA A 34 -10.36 -4.38 -12.21
N ARG A 35 -11.64 -4.02 -12.03
CA ARG A 35 -12.78 -4.77 -12.59
C ARG A 35 -12.71 -4.88 -14.11
N LEU A 36 -12.33 -3.80 -14.80
CA LEU A 36 -12.12 -3.82 -16.25
C LEU A 36 -11.03 -4.83 -16.61
N MET A 37 -9.90 -4.81 -15.92
CA MET A 37 -8.79 -5.73 -16.18
C MET A 37 -9.17 -7.20 -15.90
N PHE A 38 -9.87 -7.47 -14.80
CA PHE A 38 -10.36 -8.82 -14.47
C PHE A 38 -11.33 -9.34 -15.52
N LYS A 39 -12.27 -8.50 -15.97
CA LYS A 39 -13.22 -8.85 -17.03
C LYS A 39 -12.51 -9.12 -18.35
N THR A 40 -11.55 -8.29 -18.73
CA THR A 40 -10.91 -8.34 -20.05
C THR A 40 -9.85 -9.43 -20.16
N LEU A 41 -9.07 -9.69 -19.10
CA LEU A 41 -7.93 -10.60 -19.17
C LEU A 41 -8.06 -11.85 -18.28
N GLY A 42 -9.02 -11.89 -17.37
CA GLY A 42 -9.11 -12.93 -16.33
C GLY A 42 -9.43 -14.34 -16.81
N GLU A 43 -9.88 -14.51 -18.07
CA GLU A 43 -9.92 -15.84 -18.70
C GLU A 43 -8.51 -16.46 -18.80
N LYS A 44 -7.49 -15.63 -19.08
CA LYS A 44 -6.10 -16.06 -19.28
C LYS A 44 -5.20 -15.78 -18.07
N VAL A 45 -5.42 -14.68 -17.37
CA VAL A 45 -4.61 -14.26 -16.22
C VAL A 45 -5.14 -14.92 -14.95
N LYS A 46 -4.30 -15.72 -14.29
CA LYS A 46 -4.65 -16.45 -13.06
C LYS A 46 -3.92 -15.97 -11.81
N PHE A 47 -3.02 -15.00 -11.95
CA PHE A 47 -2.26 -14.43 -10.85
C PHE A 47 -2.24 -12.92 -11.01
N TRP A 48 -2.90 -12.24 -10.09
CA TRP A 48 -3.05 -10.79 -10.05
C TRP A 48 -2.26 -10.21 -8.90
N ILE A 49 -1.47 -9.19 -9.19
CA ILE A 49 -0.89 -8.30 -8.19
C ILE A 49 -1.63 -6.97 -8.31
N THR A 50 -2.13 -6.45 -7.20
CA THR A 50 -2.80 -5.15 -7.16
C THR A 50 -1.80 -4.01 -7.24
N TYR A 51 -0.86 -3.94 -6.30
CA TYR A 51 0.17 -2.92 -6.24
C TYR A 51 1.56 -3.56 -6.20
N ASN A 52 2.48 -2.97 -6.96
CA ASN A 52 3.91 -3.14 -6.76
C ASN A 52 4.41 -2.20 -5.66
N GLU A 53 5.05 -2.74 -4.63
CA GLU A 53 5.88 -1.99 -3.68
C GLU A 53 5.20 -0.70 -3.17
N PRO A 54 4.10 -0.83 -2.41
CA PRO A 54 3.34 0.33 -1.97
C PRO A 54 4.16 1.26 -1.04
N TRP A 55 5.18 0.72 -0.36
CA TRP A 55 6.15 1.51 0.40
C TRP A 55 6.87 2.52 -0.49
N CYS A 56 7.29 2.12 -1.70
CA CYS A 56 7.95 3.01 -2.65
C CYS A 56 7.02 4.15 -3.09
N SER A 57 5.76 3.83 -3.44
CA SER A 57 4.78 4.85 -3.81
C SER A 57 4.55 5.87 -2.69
N ALA A 58 4.45 5.40 -1.44
CA ALA A 58 4.19 6.28 -0.30
C ALA A 58 5.43 7.08 0.13
N ILE A 59 6.56 6.42 0.39
CA ILE A 59 7.75 7.08 0.93
C ILE A 59 8.50 7.86 -0.16
N LEU A 60 8.75 7.24 -1.32
CA LEU A 60 9.53 7.91 -2.37
C LEU A 60 8.71 8.99 -3.09
N GLY A 61 7.39 8.80 -3.19
CA GLY A 61 6.48 9.75 -3.83
C GLY A 61 6.01 10.91 -2.95
N TYR A 62 5.82 10.68 -1.64
CA TYR A 62 5.17 11.63 -0.72
C TYR A 62 5.95 11.94 0.57
N SER A 63 7.14 11.36 0.75
CA SER A 63 8.04 11.72 1.86
C SER A 63 9.36 12.30 1.38
N THR A 64 10.13 11.55 0.59
CA THR A 64 11.42 12.04 0.06
C THR A 64 11.24 12.89 -1.20
N GLY A 65 10.21 12.60 -2.00
CA GLY A 65 9.92 13.30 -3.25
C GLY A 65 10.83 12.87 -4.41
N TYR A 66 11.56 11.76 -4.29
CA TYR A 66 12.43 11.25 -5.37
C TYR A 66 11.65 10.60 -6.51
N PHE A 67 10.46 10.06 -6.24
CA PHE A 67 9.58 9.46 -7.24
C PHE A 67 8.36 10.34 -7.48
N ALA A 68 7.67 10.13 -8.60
CA ALA A 68 6.41 10.82 -8.87
C ALA A 68 5.39 10.57 -7.74
N PRO A 69 4.59 11.58 -7.33
CA PRO A 69 4.50 12.92 -7.90
C PRO A 69 5.53 13.93 -7.34
N GLY A 70 6.50 13.49 -6.54
CA GLY A 70 7.58 14.33 -6.05
C GLY A 70 7.16 15.28 -4.93
N ARG A 71 6.29 14.82 -4.01
CA ARG A 71 5.84 15.61 -2.86
C ARG A 71 6.72 15.35 -1.65
N THR A 72 7.11 16.42 -0.98
CA THR A 72 7.99 16.37 0.20
C THR A 72 7.91 17.69 0.96
N SER A 73 8.29 17.71 2.23
CA SER A 73 8.48 18.93 3.02
C SER A 73 9.75 19.69 2.63
N ASP A 74 10.68 19.08 1.89
CA ASP A 74 11.87 19.77 1.37
C ASP A 74 11.48 20.73 0.24
N ARG A 75 11.49 22.03 0.56
CA ARG A 75 11.13 23.10 -0.37
C ARG A 75 12.15 23.35 -1.48
N SER A 76 13.34 22.77 -1.39
CA SER A 76 14.29 22.76 -2.49
C SER A 76 13.93 21.76 -3.59
N ILE A 77 13.13 20.73 -3.26
CA ILE A 77 12.67 19.68 -4.18
C ILE A 77 11.22 19.95 -4.61
N SER A 78 10.34 20.27 -3.67
CA SER A 78 8.89 20.41 -3.94
C SER A 78 8.29 21.61 -3.23
N SER A 79 7.54 22.42 -3.97
CA SER A 79 6.80 23.56 -3.41
C SER A 79 5.61 23.14 -2.53
N VAL A 80 5.24 21.86 -2.57
CA VAL A 80 4.09 21.27 -1.88
C VAL A 80 4.45 19.94 -1.23
N GLY A 81 3.59 19.46 -0.34
CA GLY A 81 3.77 18.18 0.33
C GLY A 81 4.07 18.35 1.82
N ASP A 82 3.77 17.29 2.56
CA ASP A 82 4.07 17.17 3.99
C ASP A 82 4.55 15.75 4.28
N SER A 83 5.87 15.58 4.36
CA SER A 83 6.52 14.30 4.62
C SER A 83 6.17 13.71 5.99
N SER A 84 5.57 14.50 6.90
CA SER A 84 5.17 14.03 8.22
C SER A 84 3.81 13.34 8.24
N THR A 85 2.95 13.58 7.23
CA THR A 85 1.54 13.12 7.18
C THR A 85 1.18 12.36 5.90
N GLU A 86 1.54 12.89 4.73
CA GLU A 86 1.14 12.36 3.42
C GLU A 86 1.54 10.89 3.16
N PRO A 87 2.76 10.40 3.47
CA PRO A 87 3.10 9.00 3.20
C PRO A 87 2.16 8.02 3.94
N TRP A 88 1.75 8.36 5.16
CA TRP A 88 0.89 7.51 5.97
C TRP A 88 -0.54 7.48 5.43
N GLN A 89 -1.03 8.64 4.98
CA GLN A 89 -2.32 8.74 4.29
C GLN A 89 -2.32 7.95 2.98
N VAL A 90 -1.27 8.07 2.16
CA VAL A 90 -1.13 7.35 0.90
C VAL A 90 -1.07 5.85 1.12
N GLY A 91 -0.24 5.37 2.04
CA GLY A 91 -0.15 3.94 2.35
C GLY A 91 -1.49 3.37 2.84
N HIS A 92 -2.22 4.11 3.69
CA HIS A 92 -3.56 3.72 4.12
C HIS A 92 -4.54 3.61 2.94
N ASN A 93 -4.58 4.62 2.07
CA ASN A 93 -5.50 4.62 0.93
C ASN A 93 -5.19 3.52 -0.08
N ILE A 94 -3.90 3.19 -0.29
CA ILE A 94 -3.47 2.04 -1.07
C ILE A 94 -3.99 0.73 -0.47
N LEU A 95 -3.92 0.55 0.86
CA LEU A 95 -4.45 -0.64 1.53
C LEU A 95 -5.95 -0.79 1.34
N ILE A 96 -6.72 0.31 1.46
CA ILE A 96 -8.17 0.28 1.21
C ILE A 96 -8.48 -0.06 -0.25
N ALA A 97 -7.76 0.54 -1.20
CA ALA A 97 -7.93 0.27 -2.62
C ALA A 97 -7.55 -1.18 -2.98
N HIS A 98 -6.50 -1.72 -2.37
CA HIS A 98 -6.10 -3.12 -2.47
C HIS A 98 -7.22 -4.05 -1.96
N GLY A 99 -7.70 -3.84 -0.73
CA GLY A 99 -8.76 -4.65 -0.14
C GLY A 99 -10.06 -4.60 -0.97
N ALA A 100 -10.42 -3.43 -1.49
CA ALA A 100 -11.58 -3.26 -2.35
C ALA A 100 -11.44 -4.01 -3.69
N ALA A 101 -10.27 -3.94 -4.34
CA ALA A 101 -10.02 -4.68 -5.58
C ALA A 101 -9.97 -6.21 -5.34
N ALA A 102 -9.36 -6.65 -4.24
CA ALA A 102 -9.33 -8.04 -3.83
C ALA A 102 -10.74 -8.60 -3.55
N LYS A 103 -11.57 -7.83 -2.85
CA LYS A 103 -12.99 -8.15 -2.64
C LYS A 103 -13.74 -8.28 -3.96
N ALA A 104 -13.63 -7.30 -4.85
CA ALA A 104 -14.27 -7.34 -6.17
C ALA A 104 -13.83 -8.58 -6.96
N TYR A 105 -12.54 -8.88 -7.00
CA TYR A 105 -12.04 -10.10 -7.65
C TYR A 105 -12.65 -11.36 -7.04
N ARG A 106 -12.63 -11.47 -5.71
CA ARG A 106 -13.12 -12.66 -4.99
C ARG A 106 -14.61 -12.91 -5.18
N GLU A 107 -15.42 -11.86 -5.14
CA GLU A 107 -16.88 -11.96 -5.21
C GLU A 107 -17.37 -12.12 -6.65
N GLU A 108 -16.78 -11.38 -7.60
CA GLU A 108 -17.33 -11.26 -8.96
C GLU A 108 -16.61 -12.15 -9.99
N PHE A 109 -15.33 -12.48 -9.79
CA PHE A 109 -14.49 -13.08 -10.84
C PHE A 109 -13.87 -14.43 -10.45
N LYS A 110 -13.43 -14.58 -9.19
CA LYS A 110 -12.79 -15.82 -8.71
C LYS A 110 -13.64 -17.08 -8.90
N PRO A 111 -14.98 -17.07 -8.72
CA PRO A 111 -15.81 -18.26 -8.95
C PRO A 111 -15.76 -18.83 -10.37
N THR A 112 -15.50 -18.00 -11.38
CA THR A 112 -15.45 -18.40 -12.79
C THR A 112 -14.03 -18.45 -13.35
N GLN A 113 -13.13 -17.63 -12.81
CA GLN A 113 -11.77 -17.49 -13.32
C GLN A 113 -10.74 -18.34 -12.55
N SER A 114 -11.04 -18.74 -11.31
CA SER A 114 -10.22 -19.61 -10.46
C SER A 114 -8.76 -19.15 -10.30
N GLY A 115 -8.48 -17.85 -10.37
CA GLY A 115 -7.15 -17.29 -10.11
C GLY A 115 -6.95 -16.81 -8.67
N MET A 116 -5.77 -16.28 -8.40
CA MET A 116 -5.34 -15.73 -7.12
C MET A 116 -5.01 -14.24 -7.23
N ILE A 117 -5.19 -13.50 -6.13
CA ILE A 117 -4.87 -12.09 -6.04
C ILE A 117 -4.03 -11.76 -4.81
N GLY A 118 -3.09 -10.83 -4.95
CA GLY A 118 -2.21 -10.38 -3.88
C GLY A 118 -1.70 -8.95 -4.04
N ILE A 119 -0.86 -8.52 -3.11
CA ILE A 119 -0.02 -7.31 -3.16
C ILE A 119 1.45 -7.72 -3.03
N THR A 120 2.35 -7.03 -3.74
CA THR A 120 3.80 -7.28 -3.65
C THR A 120 4.45 -6.24 -2.76
N LEU A 121 5.18 -6.71 -1.74
CA LEU A 121 5.84 -5.88 -0.73
C LEU A 121 7.35 -5.99 -0.89
N ASN A 122 8.04 -4.86 -1.04
CA ASN A 122 9.49 -4.80 -0.92
C ASN A 122 9.93 -4.61 0.52
N GLY A 123 11.17 -5.00 0.80
CA GLY A 123 11.84 -4.70 2.04
C GLY A 123 13.20 -5.39 2.09
N ASP A 124 14.18 -4.67 2.63
CA ASP A 124 15.50 -5.25 2.90
C ASP A 124 15.46 -6.04 4.21
N TRP A 125 16.17 -7.17 4.25
CA TRP A 125 16.54 -7.79 5.51
C TRP A 125 17.47 -6.84 6.29
N VAL A 126 17.39 -6.89 7.62
CA VAL A 126 18.18 -6.03 8.50
C VAL A 126 18.77 -6.84 9.64
N GLU A 127 20.03 -6.51 9.94
CA GLU A 127 20.80 -7.07 11.05
C GLU A 127 21.19 -5.94 12.00
N PRO A 128 21.30 -6.21 13.31
CA PRO A 128 21.69 -5.19 14.27
C PRO A 128 23.11 -4.71 13.97
N TRP A 129 23.38 -3.43 14.21
CA TRP A 129 24.74 -2.89 14.03
C TRP A 129 25.70 -3.51 15.06
N ASP A 130 25.29 -3.60 16.33
CA ASP A 130 25.88 -4.45 17.35
C ASP A 130 24.86 -5.50 17.85
N PRO A 131 25.06 -6.80 17.58
CA PRO A 131 24.18 -7.87 18.07
C PRO A 131 24.11 -7.99 19.61
N ALA A 132 25.05 -7.40 20.35
CA ALA A 132 25.05 -7.38 21.80
C ALA A 132 24.26 -6.19 22.39
N ASP A 133 23.94 -5.18 21.59
CA ASP A 133 23.11 -4.04 22.00
C ASP A 133 21.64 -4.34 21.74
N SER A 134 20.84 -4.38 22.81
CA SER A 134 19.40 -4.62 22.70
C SER A 134 18.67 -3.52 21.92
N ALA A 135 19.19 -2.29 21.92
CA ALA A 135 18.59 -1.18 21.18
C ALA A 135 18.73 -1.36 19.66
N ASP A 136 19.85 -1.93 19.20
CA ASP A 136 20.07 -2.23 17.80
C ASP A 136 19.20 -3.41 17.34
N VAL A 137 19.07 -4.43 18.19
CA VAL A 137 18.16 -5.56 17.93
C VAL A 137 16.72 -5.07 17.81
N GLU A 138 16.26 -4.20 18.70
CA GLU A 138 14.92 -3.60 18.64
C GLU A 138 14.75 -2.69 17.40
N ALA A 139 15.80 -1.95 17.02
CA ALA A 139 15.77 -1.10 15.83
C ALA A 139 15.60 -1.91 14.53
N CYS A 140 16.16 -3.11 14.46
CA CYS A 140 15.95 -4.02 13.33
C CYS A 140 14.50 -4.46 13.19
N GLU A 141 13.88 -4.89 14.29
CA GLU A 141 12.46 -5.28 14.28
C GLU A 141 11.59 -4.09 13.85
N ARG A 142 11.80 -2.91 14.46
CA ARG A 142 11.08 -1.69 14.08
C ARG A 142 11.29 -1.32 12.61
N LYS A 143 12.48 -1.53 12.05
CA LYS A 143 12.75 -1.27 10.63
C LYS A 143 11.96 -2.22 9.73
N LEU A 144 11.88 -3.52 10.06
CA LEU A 144 11.05 -4.49 9.34
C LEU A 144 9.56 -4.16 9.46
N GLU A 145 9.11 -3.74 10.63
CA GLU A 145 7.73 -3.31 10.86
C GLU A 145 7.39 -2.07 10.01
N PHE A 146 8.28 -1.09 9.89
CA PHE A 146 8.05 0.12 9.08
C PHE A 146 8.24 -0.07 7.57
N SER A 147 8.99 -1.08 7.11
CA SER A 147 9.17 -1.37 5.68
C SER A 147 8.15 -2.37 5.15
N ILE A 148 7.99 -3.50 5.83
CA ILE A 148 7.16 -4.63 5.43
C ILE A 148 5.88 -4.68 6.26
N GLY A 149 6.01 -4.65 7.59
CA GLY A 149 4.91 -4.78 8.54
C GLY A 149 3.81 -3.73 8.36
N TRP A 150 4.16 -2.55 7.86
CA TRP A 150 3.23 -1.47 7.58
C TRP A 150 2.09 -1.90 6.66
N PHE A 151 2.39 -2.71 5.64
CA PHE A 151 1.40 -3.24 4.70
C PHE A 151 1.00 -4.68 5.04
N ALA A 152 1.94 -5.50 5.49
CA ALA A 152 1.67 -6.89 5.87
C ALA A 152 0.75 -7.00 7.10
N GLY A 153 0.95 -6.15 8.12
CA GLY A 153 0.15 -6.10 9.34
C GLY A 153 -1.36 -5.98 9.04
N PRO A 154 -1.80 -4.94 8.32
CA PRO A 154 -3.21 -4.80 7.96
C PRO A 154 -3.75 -5.97 7.13
N VAL A 155 -2.96 -6.48 6.18
CA VAL A 155 -3.38 -7.57 5.28
C VAL A 155 -3.51 -8.92 6.02
N TYR A 156 -2.62 -9.25 6.95
CA TYR A 156 -2.59 -10.57 7.60
C TYR A 156 -3.15 -10.56 9.03
N HIS A 157 -3.07 -9.42 9.72
CA HIS A 157 -3.43 -9.25 11.12
C HIS A 157 -4.53 -8.19 11.36
N GLY A 158 -4.90 -7.41 10.35
CA GLY A 158 -6.04 -6.48 10.39
C GLY A 158 -5.76 -5.11 11.00
N ASP A 159 -4.53 -4.80 11.42
CA ASP A 159 -4.12 -3.47 11.85
C ASP A 159 -2.62 -3.23 11.61
N TYR A 160 -2.18 -1.99 11.77
CA TYR A 160 -0.76 -1.62 11.70
C TYR A 160 0.05 -2.21 12.87
N PRO A 161 1.38 -2.40 12.70
CA PRO A 161 2.27 -2.75 13.81
C PRO A 161 2.17 -1.75 14.96
N ALA A 162 2.32 -2.25 16.20
CA ALA A 162 2.20 -1.44 17.40
C ALA A 162 3.25 -0.31 17.46
N SER A 163 4.49 -0.60 17.04
CA SER A 163 5.58 0.39 16.99
C SER A 163 5.24 1.58 16.08
N MET A 164 4.58 1.34 14.95
CA MET A 164 4.13 2.40 14.05
C MET A 164 3.08 3.28 14.72
N ARG A 165 2.10 2.68 15.40
CA ARG A 165 1.06 3.41 16.14
C ARG A 165 1.67 4.27 17.25
N GLU A 166 2.58 3.70 18.03
CA GLU A 166 3.26 4.39 19.12
C GLU A 166 4.05 5.61 18.62
N GLN A 167 4.81 5.45 17.54
CA GLN A 167 5.66 6.52 17.01
C GLN A 167 4.90 7.57 16.17
N LEU A 168 3.90 7.15 15.40
CA LEU A 168 3.19 8.04 14.48
C LEU A 168 1.96 8.70 15.11
N GLY A 169 1.34 8.05 16.09
CA GLY A 169 0.13 8.52 16.76
C GLY A 169 -0.96 8.90 15.75
N VAL A 170 -1.50 10.12 15.91
CA VAL A 170 -2.58 10.65 15.07
C VAL A 170 -2.22 10.84 13.59
N ARG A 171 -0.93 10.77 13.24
CA ARG A 171 -0.48 10.89 11.83
C ARG A 171 -0.70 9.59 11.06
N LEU A 172 -0.83 8.45 11.74
CA LEU A 172 -1.18 7.18 11.13
C LEU A 172 -2.70 7.00 11.16
N PRO A 173 -3.39 6.94 10.00
CA PRO A 173 -4.85 6.83 9.98
C PRO A 173 -5.36 5.60 10.75
N GLU A 174 -6.57 5.70 11.31
CA GLU A 174 -7.24 4.56 11.94
C GLU A 174 -8.14 3.85 10.92
N PHE A 175 -8.12 2.52 10.95
CA PHE A 175 -9.07 1.74 10.17
C PHE A 175 -10.42 1.70 10.89
N THR A 176 -11.51 1.93 10.16
CA THR A 176 -12.84 1.56 10.65
C THR A 176 -12.99 0.04 10.73
N ALA A 177 -14.03 -0.44 11.43
CA ALA A 177 -14.30 -1.89 11.50
C ALA A 177 -14.54 -2.50 10.11
N GLU A 178 -15.19 -1.77 9.22
CA GLU A 178 -15.45 -2.16 7.83
C GLU A 178 -14.15 -2.21 7.03
N GLU A 179 -13.27 -1.23 7.20
CA GLU A 179 -11.97 -1.19 6.53
C GLU A 179 -11.03 -2.31 7.01
N LYS A 180 -11.00 -2.60 8.32
CA LYS A 180 -10.27 -3.77 8.85
C LYS A 180 -10.75 -5.05 8.21
N THR A 181 -12.06 -5.24 8.16
CA THR A 181 -12.68 -6.42 7.52
C THR A 181 -12.38 -6.49 6.03
N LEU A 182 -12.28 -5.34 5.36
CA LEU A 182 -11.99 -5.25 3.93
C LEU A 182 -10.54 -5.64 3.60
N VAL A 183 -9.59 -5.22 4.43
CA VAL A 183 -8.14 -5.40 4.18
C VAL A 183 -7.64 -6.72 4.78
N GLN A 184 -8.14 -7.15 5.93
CA GLN A 184 -7.69 -8.39 6.55
C GLN A 184 -8.06 -9.60 5.67
N GLY A 185 -7.07 -10.43 5.35
CA GLY A 185 -7.23 -11.60 4.50
C GLY A 185 -7.49 -11.25 3.02
N SER A 186 -7.09 -10.07 2.55
CA SER A 186 -7.23 -9.67 1.14
C SER A 186 -6.25 -10.35 0.19
N ASN A 187 -5.20 -11.01 0.72
CA ASN A 187 -4.21 -11.75 -0.07
C ASN A 187 -4.49 -13.26 -0.13
N ASP A 188 -4.33 -13.84 -1.31
CA ASP A 188 -4.23 -15.30 -1.50
C ASP A 188 -2.78 -15.81 -1.40
N PHE A 189 -1.79 -14.93 -1.59
CA PHE A 189 -0.36 -15.23 -1.50
C PHE A 189 0.43 -14.01 -1.03
N TYR A 190 1.66 -14.22 -0.56
CA TYR A 190 2.60 -13.15 -0.23
C TYR A 190 3.55 -12.91 -1.43
N GLY A 191 3.56 -11.69 -1.99
CA GLY A 191 4.54 -11.29 -3.00
C GLY A 191 5.71 -10.55 -2.35
N MET A 192 6.94 -11.02 -2.58
CA MET A 192 8.19 -10.38 -2.19
C MET A 192 9.08 -10.21 -3.43
#